data_AF-A0A7X7QUC7-F1
#
_entry.id   AF-A0A7X7QUC7-F1
#
_cell.length_a   1.000
_cell.length_b   1.000
_cell.length_c   1.000
_cell.angle_alpha   90.00
_cell.angle_beta   90.00
_cell.angle_gamma   90.00
#
_symmetry.space_group_name_H-M   'P 1'
#
loop_
_entity.id
_entity.type
_entity.pdbx_description
1 polymer ?
#
loop_
_entity_poly.entity_id
_entity_poly.type
_entity_poly.pdbx_seq_one_letter_code
_entity_poly.pdbx_strand_id
1 'polypeptide(L)'
;MILLANILIAIAHVLDAIMSLIFILVIARVIISWVNADPSNMLVRVIISSTDPLLLAVRNKLPLNAGGLDFSPIVVLLGIYVVRVVIAQSLHEYALQLKSSVMQVMPLAF
;
A
#
# COMPACT_ATOMS: atom_id res chain seq x y z
N MET A 1 -23.85 6.21 -14.31
CA MET A 1 -23.03 6.55 -15.50
C MET A 1 -21.82 5.63 -15.54
N ILE A 2 -21.68 4.79 -16.57
CA ILE A 2 -20.62 3.75 -16.68
C ILE A 2 -19.21 4.37 -16.61
N LEU A 3 -19.03 5.54 -17.21
CA LEU A 3 -17.76 6.29 -17.19
C LEU A 3 -17.28 6.55 -15.76
N LEU A 4 -18.18 7.02 -14.88
CA LEU A 4 -17.86 7.32 -13.48
C LEU A 4 -17.38 6.06 -12.74
N ALA A 5 -18.06 4.92 -12.95
CA ALA A 5 -17.67 3.67 -12.34
C ALA A 5 -16.28 3.20 -12.79
N ASN A 6 -15.97 3.31 -14.09
CA ASN A 6 -14.65 2.95 -14.61
C ASN A 6 -13.53 3.87 -14.07
N ILE A 7 -13.79 5.17 -13.90
CA ILE A 7 -12.82 6.10 -13.29
C ILE A 7 -12.56 5.70 -11.84
N LEU A 8 -13.61 5.38 -11.07
CA LEU A 8 -13.48 4.97 -9.68
C LEU A 8 -12.70 3.64 -9.54
N ILE A 9 -12.97 2.68 -10.42
CA ILE A 9 -12.22 1.42 -10.51
C ILE A 9 -10.73 1.70 -10.78
N ALA A 10 -10.43 2.57 -11.75
CA ALA A 10 -9.04 2.91 -12.09
C ALA A 10 -8.30 3.55 -10.90
N ILE A 11 -8.95 4.48 -10.18
CA ILE A 11 -8.37 5.11 -8.97
C ILE A 11 -8.11 4.04 -7.89
N ALA A 12 -9.06 3.13 -7.66
CA ALA A 12 -8.88 2.04 -6.70
C ALA A 12 -7.68 1.16 -7.05
N HIS A 13 -7.50 0.80 -8.33
CA HIS A 13 -6.35 0.01 -8.78
C HIS A 13 -5.02 0.75 -8.63
N VAL A 14 -4.97 2.04 -8.97
CA VAL A 14 -3.74 2.84 -8.79
C VAL A 14 -3.37 2.93 -7.31
N LEU A 15 -4.35 3.16 -6.43
CA LEU A 15 -4.12 3.20 -4.99
C LEU A 15 -3.62 1.84 -4.46
N ASP A 16 -4.25 0.75 -4.89
CA ASP A 16 -3.85 -0.61 -4.51
C ASP A 16 -2.42 -0.95 -4.98
N ALA A 17 -2.07 -0.54 -6.20
CA ALA A 17 -0.73 -0.72 -6.76
C ALA A 17 0.33 0.07 -5.97
N ILE A 18 0.05 1.31 -5.60
CA ILE A 18 0.95 2.13 -4.78
C ILE A 18 1.14 1.49 -3.40
N MET A 19 0.06 1.07 -2.74
CA MET A 19 0.16 0.38 -1.44
C MET A 19 0.96 -0.92 -1.54
N SER A 20 0.76 -1.70 -2.61
CA SER A 20 1.54 -2.92 -2.89
C SER A 20 3.02 -2.63 -3.09
N LEU A 21 3.35 -1.57 -3.83
CA LEU A 21 4.72 -1.15 -4.06
C LEU A 21 5.41 -0.77 -2.74
N ILE A 22 4.77 0.06 -1.92
CA ILE A 22 5.32 0.46 -0.62
C ILE A 22 5.49 -0.76 0.28
N PHE A 23 4.53 -1.69 0.31
CA PHE A 23 4.62 -2.93 1.06
C PHE A 23 5.86 -3.74 0.68
N ILE A 24 6.11 -3.93 -0.62
CA ILE A 24 7.29 -4.63 -1.14
C ILE A 24 8.58 -3.88 -0.80
N LEU A 25 8.60 -2.54 -0.89
CA LEU A 25 9.76 -1.74 -0.50
C LEU A 25 10.11 -1.90 0.98
N VAL A 26 9.11 -1.97 1.86
CA VAL A 26 9.33 -2.21 3.29
C VAL A 26 9.85 -3.62 3.55
N ILE A 27 9.37 -4.63 2.82
CA ILE A 27 9.98 -5.98 2.86
C ILE A 27 11.44 -5.93 2.41
N ALA A 28 11.73 -5.26 1.29
CA ALA A 28 13.09 -5.10 0.80
C ALA A 28 13.99 -4.38 1.82
N ARG A 29 13.46 -3.39 2.55
CA ARG A 29 14.16 -2.70 3.64
C ARG A 29 14.54 -3.65 4.78
N VAL A 30 13.69 -4.60 5.13
CA VAL A 30 13.99 -5.66 6.11
C VAL A 30 15.10 -6.57 5.59
N ILE A 31 15.01 -7.03 4.34
CA ILE A 31 16.03 -7.89 3.73
C ILE A 31 17.39 -7.18 3.69
N ILE A 32 17.43 -5.91 3.27
CA ILE A 32 18.63 -5.05 3.27
C ILE A 32 19.29 -5.02 4.66
N SER A 33 18.49 -4.95 5.73
CA SER A 33 18.99 -4.94 7.10
C SER A 33 19.59 -6.28 7.53
N TRP A 34 19.02 -7.40 7.09
CA TRP A 34 19.50 -8.75 7.45
C TRP A 34 20.79 -9.13 6.75
N VAL A 35 20.92 -8.75 5.49
CA VAL A 35 22.11 -9.07 4.69
C VAL A 35 23.21 -8.01 4.83
N ASN A 36 22.96 -6.95 5.61
CA ASN A 36 23.84 -5.79 5.75
C ASN A 36 24.28 -5.24 4.38
N ALA A 37 23.31 -4.95 3.50
CA ALA A 37 23.59 -4.56 2.12
C ALA A 37 24.36 -3.24 2.02
N ASP A 38 25.24 -3.12 1.03
CA ASP A 38 26.10 -1.95 0.83
C ASP A 38 25.28 -0.66 0.58
N PRO A 39 25.37 0.35 1.47
CA PRO A 39 24.69 1.65 1.30
C PRO A 39 25.20 2.46 0.10
N SER A 40 26.34 2.09 -0.48
CA SER A 40 26.89 2.73 -1.68
C SER A 40 26.05 2.43 -2.94
N ASN A 41 25.22 1.37 -2.91
CA ASN A 41 24.34 1.01 -4.02
C ASN A 41 23.13 1.96 -4.11
N MET A 42 22.90 2.51 -5.30
CA MET A 42 21.79 3.43 -5.54
C MET A 42 20.42 2.81 -5.26
N LEU A 43 20.22 1.52 -5.58
CA LEU A 43 18.95 0.84 -5.32
C LEU A 43 18.67 0.71 -3.83
N VAL A 44 19.71 0.38 -3.04
CA VAL A 44 19.62 0.33 -1.57
C VAL A 44 19.24 1.71 -1.05
N ARG A 45 19.91 2.79 -1.49
CA ARG A 45 19.55 4.16 -1.08
C ARG A 45 18.12 4.54 -1.39
N VAL A 46 17.61 4.20 -2.58
CA VAL A 46 16.24 4.49 -2.98
C VAL A 46 15.24 3.76 -2.09
N ILE A 47 15.48 2.47 -1.80
CA ILE A 47 14.60 1.70 -0.91
C ILE A 47 14.61 2.30 0.50
N ILE A 48 15.79 2.64 1.02
CA ILE A 48 15.94 3.26 2.33
C ILE A 48 15.22 4.61 2.40
N SER A 49 15.50 5.53 1.49
CA SER A 49 14.91 6.87 1.50
C SER A 49 13.40 6.87 1.28
N SER A 50 12.88 5.91 0.51
CA SER A 50 11.45 5.77 0.27
C SER A 50 10.69 5.20 1.47
N THR A 51 11.35 4.38 2.30
CA THR A 51 10.71 3.71 3.45
C THR A 51 10.95 4.43 4.78
N ASP A 52 12.01 5.22 4.87
CA ASP A 52 12.40 5.93 6.10
C ASP A 52 11.32 6.83 6.69
N PRO A 53 10.58 7.66 5.93
CA PRO A 53 9.52 8.49 6.51
C PRO A 53 8.46 7.68 7.26
N LEU A 54 8.09 6.51 6.73
CA LEU A 54 7.10 5.61 7.35
C LEU A 54 7.66 4.95 8.62
N LEU A 55 8.90 4.47 8.54
CA LEU A 55 9.57 3.82 9.67
C LEU A 55 9.86 4.82 10.80
N LEU A 56 10.33 6.02 10.48
CA LEU A 56 10.59 7.07 11.46
C LEU A 56 9.31 7.52 12.16
N ALA A 57 8.19 7.65 11.43
CA ALA A 57 6.91 7.99 12.03
C ALA A 57 6.48 6.97 13.10
N VAL A 58 6.74 5.68 12.87
CA VAL A 58 6.48 4.61 13.83
C VAL A 58 7.49 4.64 14.99
N ARG A 59 8.80 4.71 14.71
CA ARG A 59 9.87 4.77 15.72
C ARG A 59 9.70 5.92 16.71
N ASN A 60 9.23 7.07 16.22
CA ASN A 60 9.02 8.26 17.06
C ASN A 60 7.79 8.13 17.99
N LYS A 61 6.84 7.25 17.67
CA LYS A 61 5.61 7.07 18.44
C LYS A 61 5.66 5.85 19.35
N LEU A 62 6.39 4.82 18.96
CA LEU A 62 6.44 3.54 19.64
C LEU A 62 7.90 3.15 19.91
N PRO A 63 8.28 2.82 21.16
CA PRO A 63 9.62 2.34 21.48
C PRO A 63 9.78 0.88 21.03
N LEU A 64 9.89 0.65 19.72
CA LEU A 64 9.97 -0.68 19.10
C LEU A 64 11.40 -1.17 18.87
N ASN A 65 12.38 -0.44 19.39
CA ASN A 65 13.77 -0.87 19.37
C ASN A 65 14.03 -1.72 20.61
N ALA A 66 14.08 -3.04 20.43
CA ALA A 66 14.34 -3.98 21.52
C ALA A 66 15.58 -4.80 21.20
N GLY A 67 16.60 -4.72 22.08
CA GLY A 67 17.84 -5.50 21.92
C GLY A 67 18.63 -5.19 20.64
N GLY A 68 18.50 -3.99 20.07
CA GLY A 68 19.15 -3.61 18.81
C GLY A 68 18.41 -4.03 17.54
N LEU A 69 17.28 -4.75 17.67
CA LEU A 69 16.38 -5.06 16.57
C LEU A 69 15.29 -3.99 16.46
N ASP A 70 15.05 -3.51 15.25
CA ASP A 70 13.97 -2.57 14.93
C ASP A 70 12.74 -3.33 14.42
N PHE A 71 11.68 -3.34 15.23
CA PHE A 71 10.40 -3.95 14.85
C PHE A 71 9.43 -2.99 14.14
N SER A 72 9.84 -1.74 13.89
CA SER A 72 9.03 -0.75 13.18
C SER A 72 8.58 -1.20 11.77
N PRO A 73 9.39 -1.93 10.98
CA PRO A 73 8.93 -2.44 9.68
C PRO A 73 7.69 -3.33 9.78
N ILE A 74 7.57 -4.14 10.84
CA ILE A 74 6.40 -5.02 11.04
C ILE A 74 5.14 -4.17 11.25
N VAL A 75 5.24 -3.15 12.11
CA VAL A 75 4.12 -2.24 12.37
C VAL A 75 3.73 -1.45 11.13
N VAL A 76 4.70 -0.99 10.33
CA VAL A 76 4.43 -0.35 9.04
C VAL A 76 3.73 -1.30 8.07
N LEU A 77 4.20 -2.55 7.93
CA LEU A 77 3.58 -3.55 7.06
C LEU A 77 2.13 -3.84 7.47
N LEU A 78 1.87 -3.99 8.77
CA LEU A 78 0.52 -4.17 9.30
C LEU A 78 -0.36 -2.95 9.01
N GLY A 79 0.16 -1.73 9.23
CA GLY A 79 -0.55 -0.50 8.91
C GLY A 79 -0.91 -0.37 7.44
N ILE A 80 0.04 -0.66 6.54
CA ILE A 80 -0.20 -0.67 5.08
C ILE A 80 -1.26 -1.71 4.72
N TYR A 81 -1.19 -2.92 5.28
CA TYR A 81 -2.17 -3.96 5.01
C TYR A 81 -3.58 -3.54 5.43
N VAL A 82 -3.74 -3.00 6.64
CA VAL A 82 -5.03 -2.49 7.13
C VAL A 82 -5.55 -1.37 6.23
N VAL A 83 -4.71 -0.39 5.89
CA VAL A 83 -5.10 0.72 4.99
C VAL A 83 -5.52 0.20 3.62
N ARG A 84 -4.81 -0.78 3.07
CA ARG A 84 -5.14 -1.38 1.78
C ARG A 84 -6.49 -2.09 1.81
N VAL A 85 -6.76 -2.90 2.84
CA VAL A 85 -8.04 -3.58 3.03
C VAL A 85 -9.17 -2.56 3.23
N VAL A 86 -9.00 -1.61 4.16
CA VAL A 86 -10.07 -0.67 4.51
C VAL A 86 -10.35 0.33 3.39
N ILE A 87 -9.33 0.87 2.73
CA ILE A 87 -9.50 1.95 1.75
C ILE A 87 -9.59 1.41 0.34
N ALA A 88 -8.57 0.67 -0.12
CA ALA A 88 -8.48 0.27 -1.52
C ALA A 88 -9.54 -0.79 -1.89
N GLN A 89 -9.77 -1.80 -1.03
CA GLN A 89 -10.78 -2.81 -1.30
C GLN A 89 -12.20 -2.23 -1.20
N SER A 90 -12.49 -1.42 -0.18
CA SER A 90 -13.80 -0.73 -0.09
C SER A 90 -14.06 0.11 -1.33
N LEU A 91 -13.08 0.89 -1.82
CA LEU A 91 -13.24 1.71 -3.01
C LEU A 91 -13.53 0.86 -4.26
N HIS A 92 -12.86 -0.30 -4.37
CA HIS A 92 -13.11 -1.25 -5.45
C HIS A 92 -14.53 -1.83 -5.39
N GLU A 93 -14.99 -2.24 -4.22
CA GLU A 93 -16.33 -2.78 -4.00
C GLU A 93 -17.42 -1.75 -4.34
N TYR A 94 -17.29 -0.51 -3.88
CA TYR A 94 -18.21 0.56 -4.23
C TYR A 94 -18.25 0.82 -5.74
N ALA A 95 -17.10 0.79 -6.40
CA ALA A 95 -17.03 1.01 -7.83
C ALA A 95 -17.69 -0.12 -8.64
N LEU A 96 -17.53 -1.37 -8.20
CA LEU A 96 -18.20 -2.52 -8.80
C LEU A 96 -19.72 -2.48 -8.60
N GLN A 97 -20.19 -2.12 -7.40
CA GLN A 97 -21.62 -1.97 -7.11
C GLN A 97 -22.26 -0.84 -7.95
N LEU A 98 -21.55 0.28 -8.14
CA LEU A 98 -22.00 1.36 -9.01
C LEU A 98 -22.12 0.88 -10.47
N LYS A 99 -21.15 0.08 -10.94
CA LYS A 99 -21.16 -0.49 -12.28
C LYS A 99 -22.31 -1.48 -12.47
N SER A 100 -22.53 -2.39 -11.52
CA SER A 100 -23.61 -3.39 -11.59
C SER A 100 -24.98 -2.74 -11.54
N SER A 101 -25.18 -1.74 -10.69
CA SER A 101 -26.44 -0.99 -10.59
C SER A 101 -26.82 -0.35 -11.93
N VAL A 102 -25.85 0.21 -12.66
CA VAL A 102 -26.10 0.80 -13.98
C VAL A 102 -26.43 -0.25 -15.03
N MET A 103 -25.76 -1.41 -14.99
CA MET A 103 -26.03 -2.50 -15.94
C MET A 103 -27.40 -3.15 -15.70
N GLN A 104 -27.84 -3.27 -14.44
CA GLN A 104 -29.15 -3.84 -14.10
C GLN A 104 -30.33 -2.93 -14.45
N VAL A 105 -30.14 -1.60 -14.47
CA VAL A 105 -31.17 -0.61 -14.85
C VAL A 105 -31.29 -0.44 -16.37
N MET A 106 -30.35 -1.01 -17.14
CA MET A 106 -30.35 -1.00 -18.60
C MET A 106 -30.69 -2.37 -19.23
N PRO A 107 -31.73 -3.12 -18.79
CA PRO A 107 -31.97 -4.47 -19.31
C PRO A 107 -32.73 -4.50 -20.65
N LEU A 108 -33.23 -3.37 -21.18
CA LEU A 108 -34.23 -3.36 -22.27
C LEU A 108 -34.06 -2.25 -23.32
N ALA A 109 -32.84 -1.97 -23.79
CA ALA A 109 -32.63 -1.05 -24.93
C ALA A 109 -32.44 -1.76 -26.29
N PHE A 110 -32.69 -3.06 -26.37
CA PHE A 110 -32.73 -3.83 -27.62
C PHE A 110 -33.90 -4.81 -27.59
#